data_AF-V4A9S7-F1
#
_entry.id   AF-V4A9S7-F1
#
_cell.length_a   1.000
_cell.length_b   1.000
_cell.length_c   1.000
_cell.angle_alpha   90.00
_cell.angle_beta   90.00
_cell.angle_gamma   90.00
#
_symmetry.space_group_name_H-M   'P 1'
#
loop_
_entity.id
_entity.type
_entity.pdbx_description
1 polymer ?
#
loop_
_entity_poly.entity_id
_entity_poly.type
_entity_poly.pdbx_seq_one_letter_code
_entity_poly.pdbx_strand_id
1 'polypeptide(L)' 'MLLYISGEGERRSDSNKICLFCLEEDRAVVFKPCRHLCCCHNCLPNFKNKPCPICRTPIQGSQVVFLS' A
#
# COMPACT_ATOMS: atom_id res chain seq x y z
N MET A 1 13.80 -8.60 28.87
CA MET A 1 13.02 -8.82 27.63
C MET A 1 13.09 -7.51 26.84
N LEU A 2 14.30 -7.16 26.42
CA LEU A 2 14.82 -7.37 25.06
C LEU A 2 14.01 -6.58 24.02
N LEU A 3 14.56 -5.79 23.11
CA LEU A 3 15.91 -5.28 22.81
C LEU A 3 15.66 -4.51 21.52
N TYR A 4 15.74 -3.18 21.48
CA TYR A 4 16.02 -2.51 20.20
C TYR A 4 16.70 -1.16 20.47
N ILE A 5 18.00 -1.22 20.75
CA ILE A 5 18.93 -0.19 20.33
C ILE A 5 19.60 -0.77 19.09
N SER A 6 19.43 -0.18 17.90
CA SER A 6 20.33 -0.23 16.74
C SER A 6 19.79 0.73 15.67
N GLY A 7 20.67 1.59 15.15
CA GLY A 7 20.33 2.77 14.35
C GLY A 7 19.96 2.52 12.88
N GLU A 8 20.30 3.53 12.07
CA GLU A 8 20.10 3.71 10.62
C GLU A 8 18.87 4.55 10.21
N GLY A 9 19.13 5.84 9.93
CA GLY A 9 18.38 6.72 9.03
C GLY A 9 16.87 6.84 9.24
N GLU A 10 16.42 7.85 9.97
CA GLU A 10 14.99 8.16 10.14
C GLU A 10 14.37 8.71 8.85
N ARG A 11 14.13 7.83 7.86
CA ARG A 11 12.92 7.97 7.05
C ARG A 11 11.78 7.79 8.04
N ARG A 12 11.16 8.89 8.48
CA ARG A 12 9.87 8.84 9.18
C ARG A 12 8.95 7.94 8.36
N SER A 13 8.79 6.69 8.80
CA SER A 13 7.90 5.73 8.19
C SER A 13 6.51 6.20 8.53
N ASP A 14 6.00 7.10 7.70
CA ASP A 14 4.61 7.48 7.72
C ASP A 14 3.85 6.19 7.39
N SER A 15 3.25 5.57 8.39
CA SER A 15 2.51 4.32 8.22
C SER A 15 1.36 4.45 7.22
N ASN A 16 0.95 5.69 6.89
CA ASN A 16 0.04 5.95 5.78
C ASN A 16 0.67 5.78 4.39
N LYS A 17 1.99 5.79 4.26
CA LYS A 17 2.72 5.57 3.01
C LYS A 17 3.02 4.11 2.76
N ILE A 18 3.15 3.28 3.80
CA ILE A 18 3.50 1.86 3.66
C ILE A 18 2.29 1.01 3.25
N CYS A 19 2.52 0.05 2.35
CA CYS A 19 1.56 -0.95 1.93
C CYS A 19 1.07 -1.77 3.13
N LEU A 20 -0.24 -1.75 3.38
CA LEU A 20 -0.83 -2.44 4.53
C LEU A 20 -0.85 -3.97 4.41
N PHE A 21 -0.45 -4.51 3.27
CA PHE A 21 -0.54 -5.93 2.96
C PHE A 21 0.80 -6.66 3.08
N CYS A 22 1.90 -6.04 2.66
CA CYS A 22 3.25 -6.59 2.85
C CYS A 22 4.05 -5.88 3.93
N LEU A 23 3.72 -4.62 4.26
CA LEU A 23 4.49 -3.77 5.18
C LEU A 23 5.97 -3.54 4.77
N GLU A 24 6.34 -3.88 3.54
CA GLU A 24 7.72 -3.81 3.02
C GLU A 24 7.95 -2.63 2.06
N GLU A 25 6.92 -2.24 1.31
CA GLU A 25 7.02 -1.23 0.25
C GLU A 25 5.98 -0.13 0.42
N ASP A 26 6.24 1.03 -0.19
CA ASP A 26 5.27 2.11 -0.26
C ASP A 26 4.03 1.73 -1.09
N ARG A 27 2.89 2.31 -0.72
CA ARG A 27 1.67 2.27 -1.51
C ARG A 27 1.91 2.98 -2.82
N ALA A 28 1.62 2.29 -3.91
CA ALA A 28 1.86 2.80 -5.25
C ALA A 28 0.66 2.58 -6.16
N VAL A 29 -0.45 2.00 -5.68
CA VAL A 29 -1.56 1.57 -6.54
C VAL A 29 -2.87 2.24 -6.15
N VAL A 30 -3.47 2.96 -7.11
CA VAL A 30 -4.79 3.57 -6.99
C VAL A 30 -5.83 2.69 -7.70
N PHE A 31 -6.89 2.30 -6.99
CA PHE A 31 -8.01 1.55 -7.59
C PHE A 31 -9.07 2.46 -8.22
N LYS A 32 -9.56 2.11 -9.41
CA LYS A 32 -10.66 2.79 -10.11
C LYS A 32 -11.98 2.03 -9.91
N PRO A 33 -13.12 2.73 -9.74
CA PRO A 33 -13.30 4.19 -9.76
C PRO A 33 -13.11 4.88 -8.39
N CYS A 34 -12.95 4.13 -7.29
CA CYS A 34 -13.02 4.70 -5.93
C CYS A 34 -11.80 5.55 -5.51
N ARG A 35 -10.69 5.47 -6.24
CA ARG A 35 -9.42 6.20 -6.04
C ARG A 35 -8.69 5.91 -4.71
N HIS A 36 -8.98 4.80 -4.04
CA HIS A 36 -8.24 4.42 -2.83
C HIS A 36 -6.83 3.93 -3.16
N LEU A 37 -5.86 4.39 -2.37
CA LEU A 37 -4.45 4.02 -2.40
C LEU A 37 -4.12 3.18 -1.16
N CYS A 38 -3.94 1.88 -1.34
CA CYS A 38 -3.80 0.96 -0.19
C CYS A 38 -2.76 -0.16 -0.34
N CYS A 39 -2.22 -0.40 -1.54
CA CYS A 39 -1.21 -1.45 -1.75
C CYS A 39 -0.04 -1.00 -2.63
N CYS A 40 1.08 -1.72 -2.53
CA CYS A 40 2.21 -1.62 -3.44
C CYS A 40 1.94 -2.38 -4.75
N HIS A 41 2.82 -2.19 -5.73
CA HIS A 41 2.72 -2.85 -7.03
C HIS A 41 2.82 -4.38 -6.94
N ASN A 42 3.63 -4.92 -6.03
CA ASN A 42 3.80 -6.36 -5.82
C ASN A 42 2.57 -7.03 -5.18
N CYS A 43 1.80 -6.28 -4.40
CA CYS A 43 0.57 -6.79 -3.79
C CYS A 43 -0.66 -6.66 -4.70
N LEU A 44 -0.60 -5.87 -5.78
CA LEU A 44 -1.72 -5.68 -6.71
C LEU A 44 -2.34 -6.99 -7.25
N PRO A 45 -1.58 -8.02 -7.66
CA PRO A 45 -2.14 -9.27 -8.17
C PRO A 45 -3.12 -9.95 -7.20
N ASN A 46 -2.96 -9.75 -5.89
CA ASN A 46 -3.84 -10.31 -4.85
C ASN A 46 -5.26 -9.74 -4.88
N PHE A 47 -5.50 -8.67 -5.63
CA PHE A 47 -6.80 -7.99 -5.77
C PHE A 47 -7.51 -8.27 -7.10
N LYS A 48 -6.98 -9.19 -7.93
CA LYS A 48 -7.66 -9.61 -9.15
C LYS A 48 -9.04 -10.18 -8.80
N ASN A 49 -10.08 -9.66 -9.46
CA ASN A 49 -11.48 -10.04 -9.22
C ASN A 49 -11.97 -9.83 -7.78
N LYS A 50 -11.30 -8.99 -6.98
CA LYS A 50 -11.74 -8.61 -5.63
C LYS A 50 -12.22 -7.17 -5.61
N PRO A 51 -13.14 -6.81 -4.70
CA PRO A 51 -13.50 -5.41 -4.50
C PRO A 51 -12.36 -4.65 -3.79
N CYS A 52 -12.43 -3.32 -3.84
CA CYS A 52 -11.52 -2.46 -3.09
C CYS A 52 -11.55 -2.82 -1.58
N PRO A 53 -10.41 -3.05 -0.92
CA PRO A 53 -10.37 -3.45 0.48
C PRO A 53 -10.81 -2.34 1.45
N ILE A 54 -10.82 -1.08 0.99
CA ILE A 54 -11.20 0.08 1.80
C ILE A 54 -12.72 0.30 1.77
N CYS A 55 -13.32 0.33 0.58
CA CYS A 55 -14.71 0.76 0.39
C CYS A 55 -15.62 -0.28 -0.28
N ARG A 56 -15.09 -1.46 -0.59
CA ARG A 56 -15.78 -2.56 -1.26
C ARG A 56 -16.33 -2.27 -2.67
N THR A 57 -16.06 -1.10 -3.26
CA THR A 57 -16.38 -0.83 -4.67
C THR A 57 -15.66 -1.83 -5.59
N PRO A 58 -16.35 -2.44 -6.57
CA PRO A 58 -15.72 -3.31 -7.56
C PRO A 58 -14.56 -2.62 -8.28
N ILE A 59 -13.41 -3.27 -8.35
CA ILE A 59 -12.22 -2.73 -9.02
C ILE A 59 -12.42 -2.92 -10.52
N GLN A 60 -12.52 -1.80 -11.26
CA GLN A 60 -12.62 -1.79 -12.72
C GLN A 60 -11.27 -1.57 -13.40
N GLY A 61 -10.29 -1.08 -12.65
CA GLY A 61 -8.92 -0.86 -13.09
C GLY A 61 -8.03 -0.42 -11.95
N SER A 62 -6.73 -0.42 -12.19
CA SER A 62 -5.74 0.09 -11.25
C SER A 62 -4.70 0.94 -11.98
N GLN A 63 -4.07 1.86 -11.27
CA GLN A 63 -3.00 2.69 -11.81
C GLN A 63 -1.86 2.74 -10.80
N VAL A 64 -0.65 2.42 -11.27
CA VAL A 64 0.56 2.64 -10.49
C VAL A 64 0.89 4.14 -10.53
N VAL A 65 1.14 4.73 -9.37
CA VAL A 65 1.45 6.15 -9.16
C VAL A 65 2.78 6.28 -8.46
N PHE A 66 3.49 7.37 -8.75
CA PHE A 66 4.71 7.77 -8.06
C PHE A 66 4.36 8.95 -7.15
N LEU A 67 4.57 8.78 -5.84
CA LEU A 67 4.36 9.84 -4.86
C LEU A 67 5.68 10.62 -4.73
N SER A 68 5.62 11.94 -4.96
CA SER A 68 6.74 12.88 -4.81
C SER A 68 6.88 13.36 -3.37
#